data_AF-A0A450TEY8-F1
#
_entry.id   AF-A0A450TEY8-F1
#
_cell.length_a   1.000
_cell.length_b   1.000
_cell.length_c   1.000
_cell.angle_alpha   90.00
_cell.angle_beta   90.00
_cell.angle_gamma   90.00
#
_symmetry.space_group_name_H-M   'P 1'
#
loop_
_entity.id
_entity.type
_entity.pdbx_description
1 polymer ?
#
loop_
_entity_poly.entity_id
_entity_poly.type
_entity_poly.pdbx_seq_one_letter_code
_entity_poly.pdbx_strand_id
1 'polypeptide(L)' 'MRAIEFDARIHDGVIDIPSHHRNLSKEKVKVILLMEDESALPTASSSALDVLARAPGKRLFQNAEAVDDHLRAERDAWKD' A
#
# COMPACT_ATOMS: atom_id res chain seq x y z
N MET A 1 -5.74 17.20 19.07
CA MET A 1 -4.71 17.29 18.01
C MET A 1 -5.41 17.34 16.67
N ARG A 2 -5.01 18.22 15.75
CA ARG A 2 -5.61 18.37 14.41
C ARG A 2 -4.50 18.21 13.36
N ALA A 3 -4.76 17.41 12.33
CA ALA A 3 -3.91 17.32 11.15
C ALA A 3 -4.53 18.15 10.02
N ILE A 4 -3.66 18.76 9.20
CA ILE A 4 -4.04 19.55 8.04
C ILE A 4 -3.16 19.05 6.89
N GLU A 5 -3.80 18.74 5.77
CA GLU A 5 -3.16 18.24 4.57
C GLU A 5 -3.49 19.20 3.43
N PHE A 6 -2.47 19.54 2.65
CA PHE A 6 -2.60 20.35 1.45
C PHE A 6 -1.43 20.04 0.52
N ASP A 7 -1.69 20.10 -0.78
CA ASP A 7 -0.63 20.02 -1.79
C ASP A 7 0.12 21.35 -1.84
N ALA A 8 1.44 21.27 -1.77
CA ALA A 8 2.31 22.42 -1.94
C ALA A 8 3.58 22.04 -2.67
N ARG A 9 4.07 22.97 -3.49
CA ARG A 9 5.39 22.87 -4.10
C ARG A 9 6.41 23.51 -3.16
N ILE A 10 7.56 22.87 -3.03
CA ILE A 10 8.70 23.42 -2.30
C ILE A 10 9.48 24.32 -3.26
N HIS A 11 9.60 25.60 -2.93
CA HIS A 11 10.42 26.56 -3.68
C HIS A 11 11.53 27.07 -2.77
N ASP A 12 12.79 26.83 -3.13
CA ASP A 12 13.96 27.23 -2.34
C ASP A 12 13.91 26.81 -0.86
N GLY A 13 13.35 25.62 -0.59
CA GLY A 13 13.18 25.10 0.77
C GLY A 13 12.03 25.72 1.57
N VAL A 14 11.21 26.57 0.93
CA VAL A 14 10.02 27.19 1.54
C VAL A 14 8.76 26.48 1.05
N ILE A 15 7.85 26.20 2.00
CA ILE A 15 6.51 25.68 1.74
C ILE A 15 5.51 26.77 2.09
N ASP A 16 4.80 27.25 1.08
CA ASP A 16 3.76 28.25 1.29
C ASP A 16 2.52 27.60 1.91
N ILE A 17 2.16 28.07 3.11
CA ILE A 17 0.93 27.66 3.78
C ILE A 17 -0.24 28.37 3.08
N PRO A 18 -1.27 27.64 2.61
CA PRO A 18 -2.44 28.25 1.99
C PRO A 18 -3.09 29.31 2.86
N SER A 19 -3.65 30.36 2.24
CA SER A 19 -4.21 31.52 2.94
C SER A 19 -5.32 31.16 3.95
N HIS A 20 -6.08 30.10 3.68
CA HIS A 20 -7.11 29.57 4.59
C HIS A 20 -6.53 28.91 5.86
N HIS A 21 -5.22 28.67 5.90
CA HIS A 21 -4.48 28.12 7.03
C HIS A 21 -3.49 29.12 7.66
N ARG A 22 -3.51 30.39 7.25
CA ARG A 22 -2.55 31.43 7.69
C ARG A 22 -2.51 31.64 9.21
N ASN A 23 -3.61 31.33 9.91
CA ASN A 23 -3.71 31.44 11.36
C ASN A 23 -2.79 30.46 12.11
N LEU A 24 -2.28 29.40 11.46
CA LEU A 24 -1.33 28.44 12.04
C LEU A 24 0.03 29.08 12.38
N SER A 25 0.41 30.16 11.70
CA SER A 25 1.69 30.85 11.90
C SER A 25 1.89 31.43 13.31
N LYS A 26 0.82 31.50 14.12
CA LYS A 26 0.84 31.99 15.52
C LYS A 26 1.02 30.87 16.54
N GLU A 27 0.98 29.61 16.12
CA GLU A 27 1.09 28.44 16.99
C GLU A 27 2.38 27.65 16.72
N LYS A 28 2.91 26.97 17.74
CA LYS A 28 4.01 26.01 17.55
C LYS A 28 3.44 24.74 16.89
N VAL A 29 3.83 24.48 15.66
CA VAL A 29 3.37 23.33 14.88
C VAL A 29 4.49 22.32 14.64
N LYS A 30 4.11 21.04 14.51
CA LYS A 30 4.98 19.99 13.95
C LYS A 30 4.54 19.74 12.51
N VAL A 31 5.49 19.68 11.59
CA VAL A 31 5.23 19.49 10.16
C VAL A 31 5.69 18.10 9.75
N ILE A 32 4.86 17.39 8.97
CA ILE A 32 5.20 16.13 8.31
C ILE A 32 5.19 16.41 6.81
N LEU A 33 6.27 16.08 6.12
CA LEU A 33 6.40 16.23 4.68
C LEU A 33 6.26 14.85 4.03
N LEU A 34 5.28 14.70 3.16
CA LEU A 34 5.13 13.53 2.30
C LEU A 34 5.61 13.96 0.91
N MET A 35 6.63 13.28 0.41
CA MET A 35 7.14 13.49 -0.94
C MET A 35 6.72 12.31 -1.79
N GLU A 36 6.16 12.60 -2.97
CA GLU A 36 6.01 11.59 -4.01
C GLU A 36 7.41 11.21 -4.49
N ASP A 37 7.74 9.94 -4.40
CA ASP A 37 8.99 9.42 -4.96
C ASP A 37 8.76 9.23 -6.47
N GLU A 38 9.28 10.13 -7.32
CA GLU A 38 9.25 9.94 -8.78
C GLU A 38 9.99 8.66 -9.22
N SER A 39 10.84 8.10 -8.36
CA SER A 39 11.55 6.82 -8.57
C SER A 39 10.76 5.62 -8.09
N ALA A 40 9.68 5.82 -7.32
CA ALA A 40 8.65 4.82 -7.18
C ALA A 40 7.84 4.83 -8.48
N LEU A 41 8.43 4.28 -9.54
CA LEU A 41 7.68 3.58 -10.59
C LEU A 41 6.49 2.95 -9.87
N PRO A 42 5.23 3.19 -10.31
CA PRO A 42 4.08 2.64 -9.64
C PRO A 42 4.41 1.19 -9.45
N THR A 43 4.63 0.76 -8.20
CA THR A 43 5.01 -0.61 -7.91
C THR A 43 3.81 -1.35 -8.41
N ALA A 44 3.91 -1.87 -9.64
CA ALA A 44 2.79 -2.45 -10.37
C ALA A 44 2.28 -3.45 -9.39
N SER A 45 1.17 -3.11 -8.73
CA SER A 45 0.86 -3.66 -7.41
C SER A 45 0.66 -5.10 -7.72
N SER A 46 1.70 -5.88 -7.43
CA SER A 46 1.87 -7.17 -8.08
C SER A 46 0.65 -7.91 -7.63
N SER A 47 -0.22 -8.27 -8.58
CA SER A 47 -1.51 -8.82 -8.22
C SER A 47 -1.24 -9.92 -7.20
N ALA A 48 -2.08 -10.07 -6.19
CA ALA A 48 -1.89 -11.16 -5.23
C ALA A 48 -1.70 -12.50 -5.98
N LEU A 49 -2.29 -12.63 -7.17
CA LEU A 49 -2.09 -13.72 -8.12
C LEU A 49 -0.67 -13.78 -8.72
N ASP A 50 -0.08 -12.65 -9.12
CA ASP A 50 1.30 -12.57 -9.63
C ASP A 50 2.34 -12.96 -8.58
N VAL A 51 2.10 -12.56 -7.32
CA VAL A 51 2.94 -12.95 -6.19
C VAL A 51 2.83 -14.45 -5.93
N LEU A 52 1.61 -14.99 -5.95
CA LEU A 52 1.36 -16.42 -5.78
C LEU A 52 1.91 -17.26 -6.95
N ALA A 53 1.91 -16.73 -8.17
CA ALA A 53 2.48 -17.40 -9.35
C ALA A 53 4.01 -17.59 -9.24
N ARG A 54 4.70 -16.71 -8.52
CA ARG A 54 6.17 -16.70 -8.38
C ARG A 54 6.64 -17.34 -7.08
N ALA A 55 5.76 -17.58 -6.13
CA ALA A 55 6.11 -18.13 -4.82
C ALA A 55 6.35 -19.64 -4.89
N PRO A 56 7.51 -20.16 -4.44
CA PRO A 56 7.75 -21.59 -4.38
C PRO A 56 6.77 -22.27 -3.42
N GLY A 57 6.16 -23.37 -3.86
CA GLY A 57 5.23 -24.17 -3.05
C GLY A 57 3.76 -23.70 -3.04
N LYS A 58 3.40 -22.64 -3.77
CA LYS A 58 1.99 -22.22 -3.94
C LYS A 58 1.42 -22.80 -5.24
N ARG A 59 0.27 -23.49 -5.16
CA ARG A 59 -0.48 -23.94 -6.34
C ARG A 59 -1.54 -22.90 -6.69
N LEU A 60 -1.43 -22.32 -7.88
CA LEU A 60 -2.55 -21.63 -8.50
C LEU A 60 -3.47 -22.69 -9.10
N PHE A 61 -4.63 -22.88 -8.51
CA PHE A 61 -5.63 -23.80 -9.02
C PHE A 61 -6.30 -23.19 -10.26
N GLN A 62 -6.38 -23.95 -11.35
CA GLN A 62 -6.96 -23.45 -12.60
C GLN A 62 -8.50 -23.38 -12.57
N ASN A 63 -9.14 -24.18 -11.71
CA ASN A 63 -10.59 -24.24 -11.55
C ASN A 63 -10.97 -24.66 -10.12
N ALA A 64 -12.25 -24.55 -9.78
CA ALA A 64 -12.78 -24.90 -8.46
C ALA A 64 -12.69 -26.40 -8.14
N GLU A 65 -12.81 -27.27 -9.15
CA GLU A 65 -12.71 -28.72 -8.98
C GLU A 65 -11.32 -29.14 -8.47
N ALA A 66 -10.27 -28.52 -9.01
CA ALA A 66 -8.89 -28.75 -8.55
C ALA A 66 -8.64 -28.26 -7.12
N VAL A 67 -9.37 -27.24 -6.65
CA VAL A 67 -9.33 -26.80 -5.25
C VAL A 67 -10.00 -27.84 -4.36
N ASP A 68 -11.19 -28.30 -4.75
CA ASP A 68 -11.97 -29.28 -3.98
C ASP A 68 -11.24 -30.62 -3.84
N ASP A 69 -10.61 -31.10 -4.91
CA ASP A 69 -9.82 -32.34 -4.88
C ASP A 69 -8.60 -32.20 -3.96
N HIS A 70 -7.93 -31.04 -3.98
CA HIS A 70 -6.80 -30.79 -3.08
C HIS A 70 -7.23 -30.73 -1.61
N LEU A 71 -8.32 -30.03 -1.29
CA LEU A 71 -8.85 -29.96 0.07
C LEU A 71 -9.28 -31.33 0.58
N ARG A 72 -9.84 -32.17 -0.30
CA ARG A 72 -10.22 -33.55 0.02
C ARG A 72 -8.98 -34.39 0.34
N ALA A 73 -7.94 -34.31 -0.50
CA ALA A 73 -6.68 -35.02 -0.28
C ALA A 73 -5.99 -34.60 1.03
N GLU A 74 -5.93 -33.29 1.32
CA GLU A 74 -5.36 -32.78 2.59
C GLU A 74 -6.15 -33.28 3.80
N ARG A 75 -7.49 -33.26 3.73
CA ARG A 75 -8.36 -33.76 4.81
C ARG A 75 -8.16 -35.25 5.04
N ASP A 76 -8.05 -36.03 3.97
CA ASP A 76 -7.90 -37.48 4.07
C ASP A 76 -6.49 -37.84 4.60
N ALA A 77 -5.45 -37.06 4.25
CA ALA A 77 -4.11 -37.19 4.81
C ALA A 77 -4.01 -36.89 6.32
N TRP A 78 -4.99 -36.22 6.92
CA TRP A 78 -5.05 -35.95 8.36
C TRP A 78 -5.83 -37.03 9.13
N LYS A 79 -6.45 -37.99 8.44
CA LYS A 79 -7.18 -39.09 9.05
C LYS A 79 -6.34 -40.34 9.25
N ASP A 80 -5.19 -40.42 8.60
CA ASP A 80 -4.16 -41.44 8.79
C ASP A 80 -3.11 -40.97 9.82
#